data_AF-A0A0V0GTB9-F1
#
_entry.id   AF-A0A0V0GTB9-F1
#
_cell.length_a   1.000
_cell.length_b   1.000
_cell.length_c   1.000
_cell.angle_alpha   90.00
_cell.angle_beta   90.00
_cell.angle_gamma   90.00
#
_symmetry.space_group_name_H-M   'P 1'
#
loop_
_entity.id
_entity.type
_entity.pdbx_description
1 polymer ?
#
loop_
_entity_poly.entity_id
_entity_poly.type
_entity_poly.pdbx_seq_one_letter_code
_entity_poly.pdbx_strand_id
1 'polypeptide(L)'
;MLELLAGRRPVDMSKPKMSRELVVWVHLMRNEGKQEEIFDPILRDKGFEEDMLQVLDVACMCVSQNPFKRPTIAEVVEWLNRVVSNQGAPK
;
A
#
# COMPACT_ATOMS: atom_id res chain seq x y z
N MET A 1 6.84 -2.36 -1.82
CA MET A 1 5.70 -1.43 -1.99
C MET A 1 5.16 -0.95 -0.66
N LEU A 2 4.66 -1.83 0.21
CA LEU A 2 4.11 -1.42 1.51
C LEU A 2 5.09 -0.61 2.38
N GLU A 3 6.38 -0.95 2.37
CA GLU A 3 7.41 -0.21 3.10
C GLU A 3 7.51 1.26 2.66
N LEU A 4 7.37 1.52 1.35
CA LEU A 4 7.45 2.84 0.77
C LEU A 4 6.21 3.67 1.10
N LEU A 5 5.02 3.06 1.01
CA LEU A 5 3.78 3.72 1.37
C LEU A 5 3.72 4.06 2.86
N ALA A 6 4.22 3.16 3.72
CA ALA A 6 4.04 3.28 5.17
C ALA A 6 5.23 3.88 5.92
N GLY A 7 6.39 4.06 5.28
CA GLY A 7 7.60 4.52 5.97
C GLY A 7 8.07 3.56 7.07
N ARG A 8 7.70 2.29 6.97
CA ARG A 8 7.88 1.27 8.03
C ARG A 8 8.72 0.10 7.52
N ARG A 9 9.49 -0.50 8.44
CA ARG A 9 10.21 -1.75 8.18
C ARG A 9 9.22 -2.92 8.04
N PRO A 10 9.54 -3.97 7.25
CA PRO A 10 8.68 -5.15 7.12
C PRO A 10 8.38 -5.85 8.45
N VAL A 11 9.36 -5.84 9.35
CA VAL A 11 9.28 -6.37 10.71
C VAL A 11 9.87 -5.34 11.68
N ASP A 12 9.08 -4.92 12.68
CA ASP A 12 9.50 -4.00 13.72
C ASP A 12 9.29 -4.62 15.11
N MET A 13 10.39 -5.07 15.73
CA MET A 13 10.37 -5.71 17.05
C MET A 13 10.01 -4.76 18.19
N SER A 14 10.05 -3.44 17.97
CA SER A 14 9.62 -2.45 18.96
C SER A 14 8.08 -2.36 19.07
N LYS A 15 7.35 -2.92 18.11
CA LYS A 15 5.89 -2.89 18.06
C LYS A 15 5.25 -4.11 18.72
N PRO A 16 4.01 -3.98 19.23
CA PRO A 16 3.21 -5.11 19.69
C PRO A 16 3.08 -6.19 18.62
N LYS A 17 2.91 -7.46 19.04
CA LYS A 17 2.85 -8.62 18.13
C LYS A 17 1.90 -8.43 16.93
N MET A 18 0.73 -7.83 17.15
CA MET A 18 -0.29 -7.59 16.12
C MET A 18 0.10 -6.52 15.07
N SER A 19 1.11 -5.70 15.34
CA SER A 19 1.58 -4.64 14.44
C SER A 19 3.07 -4.75 14.10
N ARG A 20 3.70 -5.86 14.51
CA ARG A 20 5.11 -6.15 14.27
C ARG A 20 5.40 -6.40 12.80
N GLU A 21 4.55 -7.17 12.15
CA GLU A 21 4.66 -7.49 10.73
C GLU A 21 3.83 -6.49 9.92
N LEU A 22 4.49 -5.85 8.94
CA LEU A 22 3.88 -4.78 8.16
C LEU A 22 2.63 -5.24 7.41
N VAL A 23 2.67 -6.43 6.80
CA VAL A 23 1.53 -6.98 6.05
C VAL A 23 0.33 -7.22 6.97
N VAL A 24 0.55 -7.79 8.16
CA VAL A 24 -0.51 -8.04 9.15
C VAL A 24 -1.15 -6.72 9.60
N TRP A 25 -0.32 -5.73 9.92
CA TRP A 25 -0.79 -4.42 10.32
C TRP A 25 -1.59 -3.72 9.20
N VAL A 26 -1.11 -3.74 7.96
CA VAL A 26 -1.81 -3.15 6.80
C VAL A 26 -3.18 -3.80 6.61
N HIS A 27 -3.28 -5.12 6.72
CA HIS A 27 -4.58 -5.80 6.62
C HIS A 27 -5.52 -5.42 7.76
N LEU A 28 -5.02 -5.27 8.99
CA LEU A 28 -5.82 -4.78 10.12
C LEU A 28 -6.37 -3.38 9.84
N MET A 29 -5.53 -2.44 9.44
CA MET A 29 -5.94 -1.07 9.14
C MET A 29 -6.99 -1.02 8.02
N ARG A 30 -6.84 -1.82 6.97
CA ARG A 30 -7.85 -1.90 5.89
C ARG A 30 -9.17 -2.51 6.38
N ASN A 31 -9.12 -3.56 7.19
CA ASN A 31 -10.33 -4.18 7.75
C ASN A 31 -11.08 -3.23 8.69
N GLU A 32 -10.37 -2.32 9.36
CA GLU A 32 -10.95 -1.27 10.21
C GLU A 32 -11.38 -0.02 9.43
N GLY A 33 -11.17 0.03 8.10
CA GLY A 33 -11.46 1.20 7.27
C GLY A 33 -10.50 2.38 7.48
N LYS A 34 -9.34 2.14 8.09
CA LYS A 34 -8.32 3.15 8.46
C LYS A 34 -7.12 3.14 7.51
N GLN A 35 -7.36 2.94 6.23
CA GLN A 35 -6.30 2.88 5.22
C GLN A 35 -5.46 4.16 5.11
N GLU A 36 -6.03 5.34 5.40
CA GLU A 36 -5.29 6.60 5.44
C GLU A 36 -4.18 6.63 6.50
N GLU A 37 -4.33 5.87 7.60
CA GLU A 37 -3.32 5.76 8.64
C GLU A 37 -2.12 4.90 8.22
N ILE A 38 -2.25 4.16 7.11
CA ILE A 38 -1.14 3.36 6.56
C ILE A 38 -0.07 4.28 6.00
N PHE A 39 -0.45 5.41 5.41
CA PHE A 39 0.47 6.27 4.68
C PHE A 39 1.44 7.01 5.59
N ASP A 40 2.72 6.98 5.19
CA ASP A 40 3.80 7.75 5.79
C ASP A 40 3.36 9.22 5.88
N PRO A 41 3.43 9.86 7.07
CA PRO A 41 3.09 11.26 7.23
C PRO A 41 3.79 12.20 6.22
N ILE A 42 5.00 11.86 5.75
CA ILE A 42 5.75 12.64 4.75
C ILE A 42 5.05 12.66 3.38
N LEU A 43 4.15 11.71 3.11
CA LEU A 43 3.42 11.60 1.84
C LEU A 43 2.04 12.27 1.88
N ARG A 44 1.55 12.69 3.05
CA ARG A 44 0.22 13.32 3.21
C ARG A 44 0.20 14.75 2.68
N ASP A 45 -0.98 15.21 2.29
CA ASP A 45 -1.26 16.58 1.81
C ASP A 45 -0.45 16.98 0.56
N LYS A 46 -0.02 15.98 -0.22
CA LYS A 46 0.74 16.18 -1.46
C LYS A 46 -0.11 16.05 -2.72
N GLY A 47 -1.40 15.73 -2.59
CA GLY A 47 -2.32 15.60 -3.71
C GLY A 47 -2.24 14.24 -4.42
N PHE A 48 -1.61 13.25 -3.80
CA PHE A 48 -1.45 11.89 -4.34
C PHE A 48 -2.27 10.85 -3.58
N GLU A 49 -3.25 11.26 -2.78
CA GLU A 49 -4.00 10.38 -1.88
C GLU A 49 -4.74 9.28 -2.65
N GLU A 50 -5.41 9.62 -3.76
CA GLU A 50 -6.08 8.65 -4.63
C GLU A 50 -5.08 7.68 -5.28
N ASP A 51 -3.93 8.17 -5.74
CA ASP A 51 -2.88 7.35 -6.33
C ASP A 51 -2.28 6.39 -5.29
N MET A 52 -2.03 6.88 -4.08
CA MET A 52 -1.51 6.08 -2.96
C MET A 52 -2.47 4.96 -2.57
N LEU A 53 -3.79 5.20 -2.60
CA LEU A 53 -4.80 4.16 -2.39
C LEU A 53 -4.76 3.09 -3.48
N GLN A 54 -4.62 3.48 -4.75
CA GLN A 54 -4.49 2.51 -5.85
C GLN A 54 -3.20 1.68 -5.72
N VAL A 55 -2.08 2.31 -5.40
CA VAL A 55 -0.80 1.60 -5.15
C VAL A 55 -0.92 0.66 -3.94
N LEU A 56 -1.65 1.07 -2.89
CA LEU A 56 -1.92 0.23 -1.72
C LEU A 56 -2.73 -1.01 -2.11
N ASP A 57 -3.75 -0.87 -2.95
CA ASP A 57 -4.54 -2.00 -3.43
C ASP A 57 -3.70 -3.00 -4.21
N VAL A 58 -2.84 -2.51 -5.13
CA VAL A 58 -1.88 -3.35 -5.85
C VAL A 58 -0.94 -4.06 -4.87
N ALA A 59 -0.42 -3.34 -3.87
CA ALA A 59 0.47 -3.90 -2.86
C ALA A 59 -0.21 -5.04 -2.07
N CYS A 60 -1.46 -4.84 -1.66
CA CYS A 60 -2.25 -5.82 -0.92
C CYS A 60 -2.53 -7.08 -1.75
N MET A 61 -2.79 -6.95 -3.06
CA MET A 61 -2.96 -8.12 -3.94
C MET A 61 -1.67 -8.95 -4.05
N CYS A 62 -0.52 -8.29 -4.16
CA CYS A 62 0.79 -8.95 -4.24
C CYS A 62 1.12 -9.83 -3.02
N VAL A 63 0.65 -9.43 -1.84
CA VAL A 63 0.91 -10.13 -0.56
C VAL A 63 -0.28 -10.98 -0.08
N SER A 64 -1.28 -11.20 -0.95
CA SER A 64 -2.45 -12.01 -0.62
C SER A 64 -2.05 -13.38 -0.06
N GLN A 65 -2.72 -13.80 1.02
CA GLN A 65 -2.55 -15.16 1.57
C GLN A 65 -2.95 -16.25 0.57
N ASN A 66 -3.92 -15.95 -0.30
CA ASN A 66 -4.27 -16.82 -1.41
C ASN A 66 -3.30 -16.55 -2.59
N PRO A 67 -2.44 -17.51 -2.98
CA PRO A 67 -1.47 -17.32 -4.05
C PRO A 67 -2.14 -17.12 -5.43
N PHE A 68 -3.33 -17.66 -5.67
CA PHE A 68 -4.06 -17.50 -6.93
C PHE A 68 -4.62 -16.08 -7.13
N LYS A 69 -4.64 -15.26 -6.08
CA LYS A 69 -5.02 -13.84 -6.16
C LYS A 69 -3.82 -12.92 -6.38
N ARG A 70 -2.59 -13.46 -6.35
CA ARG A 70 -1.38 -12.66 -6.54
C ARG A 70 -1.20 -12.41 -8.04
N PRO A 71 -1.08 -11.15 -8.47
CA PRO A 71 -0.79 -10.84 -9.86
C PRO A 71 0.62 -11.31 -10.26
N THR A 72 0.81 -11.52 -11.55
CA THR A 72 2.14 -11.61 -12.15
C THR A 72 2.86 -10.27 -12.05
N ILE A 73 4.20 -10.29 -12.11
CA ILE A 73 4.97 -9.04 -12.07
C ILE A 73 4.68 -8.13 -13.27
N ALA A 74 4.31 -8.71 -14.43
CA ALA A 74 3.91 -7.96 -15.61
C ALA A 74 2.62 -7.16 -15.36
N GLU A 75 1.60 -7.79 -14.77
CA GLU A 75 0.36 -7.11 -14.37
C GLU A 75 0.63 -6.02 -13.33
N VAL A 76 1.49 -6.27 -12.34
CA VAL A 76 1.86 -5.25 -11.34
C VAL A 76 2.46 -4.02 -12.00
N VAL A 77 3.42 -4.21 -12.92
CA VAL A 77 4.04 -3.09 -13.65
C VAL A 77 3.03 -2.33 -14.49
N GLU A 78 2.15 -3.04 -15.21
CA GLU A 78 1.08 -2.43 -16.01
C GLU A 78 0.14 -1.58 -15.14
N TRP A 79 -0.30 -2.12 -14.00
CA TRP A 79 -1.21 -1.41 -13.09
C TRP A 79 -0.54 -0.18 -12.48
N LEU A 80 0.71 -0.30 -12.04
CA LEU A 80 1.46 0.85 -11.50
C LEU A 80 1.67 1.95 -12.54
N ASN A 81 1.95 1.60 -13.80
CA ASN A 81 2.05 2.58 -14.88
C ASN A 81 0.74 3.32 -15.13
N ARG A 82 -0.40 2.65 -14.98
CA ARG A 82 -1.72 3.31 -15.09
C ARG A 82 -1.95 4.34 -14.00
N VAL A 83 -1.56 4.05 -12.75
CA VAL A 83 -1.65 5.02 -11.64
C VAL A 83 -0.86 6.29 -11.98
N VAL A 84 0.39 6.14 -12.42
CA VAL A 84 1.26 7.29 -12.77
C VAL A 84 0.76 8.04 -14.02
N SER A 85 0.15 7.34 -14.97
CA SER A 85 -0.34 7.93 -16.22
C SER A 85 -1.61 8.77 -16.05
N ASN A 86 -2.32 8.65 -14.93
CA ASN A 86 -3.48 9.49 -14.60
C ASN A 86 -3.09 10.94 -14.26
N GLN A 87 -1.79 11.29 -14.23
CA GLN A 87 -1.27 12.64 -13.97
C GLN A 87 -1.49 13.65 -15.14
N GLY A 88 -2.50 13.43 -15.98
CA GLY A 88 -2.78 14.18 -17.21
C GLY A 88 -3.63 15.45 -17.08
N ALA A 89 -3.96 15.93 -15.87
CA ALA A 89 -4.59 17.24 -15.72
C ALA A 89 -4.26 17.86 -14.35
N PRO A 90 -3.60 19.03 -14.29
CA PRO A 90 -3.59 19.83 -13.07
C PRO A 90 -5.03 20.27 -12.78
N LYS A 91 -5.52 20.00 -11.56
CA LYS A 91 -6.70 20.68 -11.00
C LYS A 91 -6.33 22.10 -10.60
#